data_AF-A0A920AF65-F1
#
_entry.id   AF-A0A920AF65-F1
#
_cell.length_a   1.000
_cell.length_b   1.000
_cell.length_c   1.000
_cell.angle_alpha   90.00
_cell.angle_beta   90.00
_cell.angle_gamma   90.00
#
_symmetry.space_group_name_H-M   'P 1'
#
loop_
_entity.id
_entity.type
_entity.pdbx_description
1 polymer ?
#
loop_
_entity_poly.entity_id
_entity_poly.type
_entity_poly.pdbx_seq_one_letter_code
_entity_poly.pdbx_strand_id
1 'polypeptide(L)' 'MSFEKEDFPIKCTAYTPCFRREAGSYGKDVRGLNRLHQFDKVEIVQIEHPSHSYKALDSMVEHVAKNFKRPRSAI' A
#
# COMPACT_ATOMS: atom_id res chain seq x y z
N MET A 1 11.33 -10.18 -20.58
CA MET A 1 11.86 -10.11 -19.21
C MET A 1 11.17 -11.24 -18.45
N SER A 2 11.93 -12.23 -18.00
CA SER A 2 11.43 -13.44 -17.32
C SER A 2 11.96 -13.45 -15.90
N PHE A 3 11.18 -13.93 -14.94
CA PHE A 3 11.57 -14.08 -13.55
C PHE A 3 11.89 -15.55 -13.26
N GLU A 4 13.01 -15.80 -12.59
CA GLU A 4 13.39 -17.10 -12.07
C GLU A 4 12.99 -17.25 -10.60
N LYS A 5 13.00 -18.47 -10.08
CA LYS A 5 12.56 -18.74 -8.71
C LYS A 5 13.38 -17.99 -7.66
N GLU A 6 14.65 -17.78 -7.95
CA GLU A 6 15.63 -17.12 -7.11
C GLU A 6 15.44 -15.59 -7.04
N ASP A 7 14.69 -15.00 -7.98
CA ASP A 7 14.38 -13.57 -7.98
C ASP A 7 13.38 -13.20 -6.88
N PHE A 8 12.58 -14.16 -6.40
CA PHE A 8 11.55 -13.91 -5.40
C PHE A 8 12.09 -14.06 -3.95
N PRO A 9 11.68 -13.16 -3.03
CA PRO A 9 10.75 -12.05 -3.22
C PRO A 9 11.42 -10.78 -3.78
N ILE A 10 10.76 -10.15 -4.76
CA ILE A 10 11.13 -8.80 -5.21
C ILE A 10 10.32 -7.80 -4.40
N LYS A 11 10.98 -6.93 -3.63
CA LYS A 11 10.35 -5.92 -2.78
C LYS A 11 10.72 -4.51 -3.25
N CYS A 12 9.71 -3.74 -3.61
CA CYS A 12 9.84 -2.37 -4.09
C CYS A 12 9.11 -1.40 -3.16
N THR A 13 9.63 -0.18 -3.03
CA THR A 13 8.94 0.92 -2.37
C THR A 13 9.09 2.20 -3.17
N ALA A 14 8.08 3.05 -3.12
CA ALA A 14 8.09 4.35 -3.78
C ALA A 14 7.36 5.39 -2.95
N TYR A 15 7.92 6.59 -2.88
CA TYR A 15 7.25 7.78 -2.35
C TYR A 15 6.83 8.65 -3.52
N THR A 16 5.52 8.86 -3.67
CA THR A 16 4.96 9.58 -4.83
C THR A 16 3.72 10.38 -4.45
N PRO A 17 3.52 11.58 -5.05
CA PRO A 17 2.23 12.25 -4.98
C PRO A 17 1.19 11.44 -5.75
N CYS A 18 0.01 11.28 -5.16
CA CYS A 18 -1.10 10.50 -5.69
C CYS A 18 -2.28 11.41 -6.01
N PHE A 19 -2.76 11.33 -7.25
CA PHE A 19 -3.86 12.16 -7.74
C PHE A 19 -5.13 11.32 -7.89
N ARG A 20 -6.21 11.73 -7.22
CA ARG A 20 -7.51 11.06 -7.29
C ARG A 20 -8.62 12.04 -7.66
N ARG A 21 -9.50 11.61 -8.59
CA ARG A 21 -10.66 12.40 -9.02
C ARG A 21 -11.72 12.56 -7.92
N GLU A 22 -11.77 11.63 -6.96
CA GLU A 22 -12.74 11.61 -5.84
C GLU A 22 -14.21 11.83 -6.28
N ALA A 23 -14.57 11.38 -7.49
CA ALA A 23 -15.92 11.51 -8.03
C ALA A 23 -16.93 10.74 -7.16
N GLY A 24 -18.05 11.38 -6.79
CA GLY A 24 -19.09 10.79 -5.93
C GLY A 24 -18.96 11.09 -4.43
N SER A 25 -17.99 11.90 -4.01
CA SER A 25 -17.77 12.28 -2.60
C SER A 25 -18.36 13.64 -2.20
N TYR A 26 -19.22 14.23 -3.03
CA TYR A 26 -19.79 15.58 -2.78
C TYR A 26 -20.45 15.66 -1.41
N GLY A 27 -19.85 16.42 -0.49
CA GLY A 27 -20.35 16.62 0.88
C GLY A 27 -19.88 15.60 1.94
N LYS A 28 -19.12 14.56 1.58
CA LYS A 28 -18.49 13.64 2.55
C LYS A 28 -17.03 14.00 2.79
N ASP A 29 -16.63 14.07 4.06
CA ASP A 29 -15.22 14.25 4.49
C ASP A 29 -14.52 15.53 4.03
N VAL A 30 -15.29 16.62 3.79
CA VAL A 30 -14.77 17.91 3.31
C VAL A 30 -13.92 18.70 4.34
N ARG A 31 -13.76 18.18 5.57
CA ARG A 31 -12.90 18.77 6.60
C ARG A 31 -11.72 17.86 6.88
N GLY A 32 -10.51 18.41 6.78
CA GLY A 32 -9.26 17.73 7.13
C GLY A 32 -8.56 17.06 5.95
N LEU A 33 -7.54 16.26 6.24
CA LEU A 33 -6.65 15.63 5.25
C LEU A 33 -7.08 14.20 4.86
N ASN A 34 -8.28 13.76 5.27
CA ASN A 34 -8.74 12.40 5.04
C ASN A 34 -9.10 12.13 3.56
N ARG A 35 -9.51 13.16 2.81
CA ARG A 35 -9.87 13.04 1.40
C ARG A 35 -9.41 14.27 0.62
N LEU A 36 -8.41 14.06 -0.24
CA LEU A 36 -7.79 15.11 -1.05
C LEU A 36 -7.62 14.64 -2.49
N HIS A 37 -7.70 15.58 -3.44
CA HIS A 37 -7.37 15.30 -4.84
C HIS A 37 -5.89 14.98 -5.05
N GLN A 38 -5.04 15.44 -4.13
CA GLN A 38 -3.62 15.17 -4.09
C GLN A 38 -3.22 14.84 -2.65
N PHE A 39 -2.50 13.73 -2.47
CA PHE A 39 -1.89 13.35 -1.20
C PHE A 39 -0.59 12.57 -1.46
N ASP A 40 0.32 12.59 -0.50
CA ASP A 40 1.56 11.81 -0.59
C ASP A 40 1.34 10.38 -0.12
N LYS A 41 1.97 9.42 -0.82
CA LYS A 41 1.89 8.00 -0.49
C LYS A 41 3.26 7.37 -0.54
N VAL A 42 3.58 6.60 0.50
CA VAL A 42 4.63 5.57 0.46
C VAL A 42 3.94 4.25 0.14
N GLU A 43 4.19 3.70 -1.05
CA GLU A 43 3.68 2.39 -1.45
C GLU A 43 4.73 1.31 -1.23
N ILE A 44 4.29 0.11 -0.86
CA ILE A 44 5.08 -1.12 -0.91
C ILE A 44 4.47 -2.08 -1.93
N VAL A 45 5.31 -2.66 -2.79
CA VAL A 45 4.91 -3.66 -3.79
C VAL A 45 5.83 -4.87 -3.62
N GLN A 46 5.25 -6.05 -3.49
CA GLN A 46 6.01 -7.30 -3.45
C GLN A 46 5.55 -8.21 -4.60
N ILE A 47 6.50 -8.64 -5.43
CA ILE A 47 6.28 -9.71 -6.39
C ILE A 47 6.81 -10.99 -5.75
N GLU A 48 6.01 -12.04 -5.79
CA GLU A 48 6.23 -13.26 -5.02
C GLU A 48 5.82 -14.48 -5.84
N HIS A 49 6.42 -15.64 -5.52
CA HIS A 49 5.97 -16.90 -6.08
C HIS A 49 4.49 -17.16 -5.69
N PRO A 50 3.63 -17.63 -6.61
CA PRO A 50 2.18 -17.76 -6.37
C PRO A 50 1.81 -18.52 -5.09
N SER A 51 2.59 -19.55 -4.72
CA SER A 51 2.39 -20.36 -3.50
C SER A 51 2.59 -19.60 -2.19
N HIS A 52 3.23 -18.43 -2.20
CA HIS A 52 3.55 -17.66 -0.99
C HIS A 52 2.78 -16.34 -0.87
N SER A 53 1.84 -16.08 -1.77
CA SER A 53 1.08 -14.82 -1.83
C SER A 53 0.42 -14.41 -0.50
N TYR A 54 -0.23 -15.35 0.20
CA TYR A 54 -0.84 -15.07 1.51
C TYR A 54 0.19 -14.75 2.61
N LYS A 55 1.30 -15.49 2.64
CA LYS A 55 2.39 -15.23 3.58
C LYS A 55 3.03 -13.86 3.33
N ALA A 56 3.17 -13.47 2.06
CA ALA A 56 3.64 -12.14 1.68
C ALA A 56 2.68 -11.05 2.15
N LEU A 57 1.36 -11.24 1.96
CA LEU A 57 0.34 -10.30 2.44
C LEU A 57 0.44 -10.07 3.95
N ASP A 58 0.48 -11.12 4.76
CA ASP A 58 0.58 -10.98 6.21
C ASP A 58 1.89 -10.30 6.64
N SER A 59 3.01 -10.65 6.00
CA SER A 59 4.29 -9.99 6.25
C SER A 59 4.27 -8.49 5.88
N MET A 60 3.60 -8.10 4.80
CA MET A 60 3.45 -6.70 4.40
C MET A 60 2.60 -5.92 5.41
N VAL A 61 1.50 -6.50 5.89
CA VAL A 61 0.65 -5.89 6.91
C VAL A 61 1.43 -5.69 8.22
N GLU A 62 2.15 -6.71 8.68
CA GLU A 62 2.99 -6.62 9.87
C GLU A 62 4.08 -5.55 9.73
N HIS A 63 4.70 -5.44 8.55
CA HIS A 63 5.70 -4.41 8.27
C HIS A 63 5.13 -3.01 8.47
N VAL A 64 3.95 -2.71 7.91
CA VAL A 64 3.30 -1.40 8.05
C VAL A 64 2.84 -1.18 9.49
N ALA A 65 2.23 -2.18 10.14
CA ALA A 65 1.75 -2.09 11.51
C ALA A 65 2.88 -1.91 12.55
N LYS A 66 4.08 -2.40 12.27
CA LYS A 66 5.25 -2.12 13.11
C LYS A 66 5.68 -0.66 13.02
N ASN A 67 5.60 -0.07 11.84
CA ASN A 67 6.04 1.32 11.59
C ASN A 67 5.00 2.35 12.06
N PHE A 68 3.72 2.04 11.89
CA PHE A 68 2.62 2.87 12.32
C PHE A 68 2.01 2.23 13.56
N LYS A 69 2.12 2.88 14.73
CA LYS A 69 1.58 2.43 16.02
C LYS A 69 0.03 2.38 16.02
N ARG A 70 -0.57 1.69 15.06
CA ARG A 70 -2.00 1.62 14.80
C ARG A 70 -2.39 0.18 14.49
N PRO A 71 -3.59 -0.26 14.94
CA PRO A 71 -4.08 -1.60 14.67
C PRO A 71 -4.31 -1.82 13.17
N ARG A 72 -4.31 -3.07 12.73
CA ARG A 72 -4.61 -3.48 11.34
C ARG A 72 -5.94 -2.91 10.81
N SER A 73 -6.91 -2.63 11.67
CA SER A 73 -8.18 -1.99 11.28
C SER A 73 -8.05 -0.51 10.90
N ALA A 74 -6.91 0.12 11.19
CA ALA A 74 -6.62 1.52 10.93
C ALA A 74 -5.52 1.72 9.87
N ILE A 75 -5.07 0.63 9.25
CA ILE A 75 -4.17 0.59 8.07
C ILE A 75 -5.04 0.17 6.89
#